data_AF-V5GT36-F1
#
_entry.id   AF-V5GT36-F1
#
_cell.length_a   1.000
_cell.length_b   1.000
_cell.length_c   1.000
_cell.angle_alpha   90.00
_cell.angle_beta   90.00
_cell.angle_gamma   90.00
#
_symmetry.space_group_name_H-M   'P 1'
#
loop_
_entity.id
_entity.type
_entity.pdbx_description
1 polymer ?
#
loop_
_entity_poly.entity_id
_entity_poly.type
_entity_poly.pdbx_seq_one_letter_code
_entity_poly.pdbx_strand_id
1 'polypeptide(L)'
;MKKIFRDAGYFPRNLQSDHGLEFYNRQFSKLMQLHKINHYSTFSTKKAAIVERTIRTLKTWIYKEFSARGNYVWIDILPKIISSYNNRVHRTTGMKPIDVKPSTVLKVYNHPKVALKPKFSFGDIVRISKFKNIFQKGFTANFSTELFKVIKVNITNPTTYALEDMQGQPIKGCFYEWELLKTKYPNVYLVQSILKKKKKNNKTLFFCKWLGLPASQNSWINKADFV
;
A
#
# COMPACT_ATOMS: atom_id res chain seq x y z
N MET A 1 -21.75 10.33 7.45
CA MET A 1 -21.85 9.80 6.07
C MET A 1 -23.16 10.15 5.35
N LYS A 2 -24.35 9.85 5.91
CA LYS A 2 -25.65 10.16 5.26
C LYS A 2 -25.77 11.61 4.74
N LYS A 3 -25.39 12.59 5.56
CA LYS A 3 -25.36 14.02 5.18
C LYS A 3 -24.47 14.26 3.95
N ILE A 4 -23.29 13.64 3.90
CA ILE A 4 -22.34 13.77 2.78
C ILE A 4 -22.96 13.25 1.48
N PHE A 5 -23.64 12.10 1.51
CA PHE A 5 -24.31 11.57 0.31
C PHE A 5 -25.45 12.48 -0.18
N ARG A 6 -26.21 13.05 0.76
CA ARG A 6 -27.26 14.02 0.43
C ARG A 6 -26.67 15.27 -0.21
N ASP A 7 -25.63 15.83 0.39
CA ASP A 7 -24.97 17.05 -0.09
C ASP A 7 -24.26 16.81 -1.44
N ALA A 8 -23.75 15.60 -1.68
CA ALA A 8 -23.15 15.20 -2.96
C ALA A 8 -24.20 14.96 -4.07
N GLY A 9 -25.46 14.66 -3.71
CA GLY A 9 -26.53 14.38 -4.66
C GLY A 9 -26.44 13.02 -5.37
N TYR A 10 -25.52 12.14 -4.97
CA TYR A 10 -25.40 10.79 -5.52
C TYR A 10 -24.82 9.78 -4.51
N PHE A 11 -25.02 8.50 -4.81
CA PHE A 11 -24.41 7.39 -4.07
C PHE A 11 -23.30 6.75 -4.91
N PRO A 12 -22.06 6.65 -4.41
CA PRO A 12 -20.99 6.01 -5.15
C PRO A 12 -21.22 4.50 -5.25
N ARG A 13 -20.85 3.88 -6.38
CA ARG A 13 -20.87 2.41 -6.50
C ARG A 13 -19.81 1.74 -5.63
N ASN A 14 -18.65 2.40 -5.53
CA ASN A 14 -17.45 1.93 -4.87
C ASN A 14 -16.96 3.01 -3.90
N LEU A 15 -16.72 2.65 -2.65
CA LEU A 15 -16.14 3.53 -1.65
C LEU A 15 -14.86 2.90 -1.12
N GLN A 16 -13.74 3.59 -1.29
CA GLN A 16 -12.47 3.16 -0.75
C GLN A 16 -12.13 3.95 0.52
N SER A 17 -11.80 3.26 1.61
CA SER A 17 -11.28 3.88 2.84
C SER A 17 -9.92 3.28 3.22
N ASP A 18 -9.36 3.74 4.34
CA ASP A 18 -8.32 3.02 5.05
C ASP A 18 -8.94 1.93 5.95
N HIS A 19 -8.12 1.29 6.78
CA HIS A 19 -8.56 0.26 7.74
C HIS A 19 -8.97 0.85 9.10
N GLY A 20 -9.33 2.14 9.15
CA GLY A 20 -9.87 2.76 10.36
C GLY A 20 -11.11 2.02 10.88
N LEU A 21 -11.15 1.75 12.18
CA LEU A 21 -12.26 1.03 12.82
C LEU A 21 -13.58 1.81 12.71
N GLU A 22 -13.51 3.13 12.52
CA GLU A 22 -14.65 4.00 12.22
C GLU A 22 -15.34 3.68 10.89
N PHE A 23 -14.65 3.04 9.94
CA PHE A 23 -15.23 2.59 8.67
C PHE A 23 -15.64 1.11 8.71
N TYR A 24 -15.11 0.33 9.65
CA TYR A 24 -15.35 -1.11 9.78
C TYR A 24 -16.25 -1.47 10.98
N ASN A 25 -17.26 -0.64 11.25
CA ASN A 25 -18.26 -0.94 12.27
C ASN A 25 -19.62 -1.37 11.67
N ARG A 26 -20.47 -1.96 12.53
CA ARG A 26 -21.79 -2.50 12.13
C ARG A 26 -22.72 -1.44 11.54
N GLN A 27 -22.68 -0.21 12.05
CA GLN A 27 -23.53 0.88 11.58
C GLN A 27 -23.14 1.31 10.17
N PHE A 28 -21.84 1.47 9.91
CA PHE A 28 -21.29 1.83 8.61
C PHE A 28 -21.57 0.73 7.58
N SER A 29 -21.31 -0.53 7.93
CA SER A 29 -21.60 -1.68 7.06
C SER A 29 -23.08 -1.76 6.68
N LYS A 30 -24.00 -1.59 7.64
CA LYS A 30 -25.44 -1.56 7.36
C LYS A 30 -25.83 -0.42 6.41
N LEU A 31 -25.20 0.75 6.54
CA LEU A 31 -25.42 1.88 5.63
C LEU A 31 -24.94 1.58 4.21
N MET A 32 -23.75 0.99 4.05
CA MET A 32 -23.20 0.64 2.74
C MET A 32 -24.08 -0.42 2.05
N GLN A 33 -24.53 -1.44 2.79
CA GLN A 33 -25.43 -2.47 2.27
C GLN A 33 -26.79 -1.89 1.83
N LEU A 34 -27.38 -1.00 2.63
CA LEU A 34 -28.65 -0.34 2.31
C LEU A 34 -28.61 0.39 0.96
N HIS A 35 -27.49 1.06 0.68
CA HIS A 35 -27.28 1.82 -0.55
C HIS A 35 -26.54 1.03 -1.65
N LYS A 36 -26.32 -0.29 -1.45
CA LYS A 36 -25.59 -1.16 -2.39
C LYS A 36 -24.20 -0.61 -2.78
N ILE A 37 -23.51 -0.01 -1.82
CA ILE A 37 -22.16 0.55 -1.98
C ILE A 37 -21.15 -0.54 -1.66
N ASN A 38 -20.26 -0.83 -2.60
CA ASN A 38 -19.12 -1.70 -2.36
C ASN A 38 -18.02 -0.93 -1.60
N HIS A 39 -17.94 -1.17 -0.29
CA HIS A 39 -16.93 -0.59 0.57
C HIS A 39 -15.72 -1.52 0.70
N TYR A 40 -14.53 -1.02 0.40
CA TYR A 40 -13.30 -1.81 0.46
C TYR A 40 -12.10 -0.97 0.89
N SER A 41 -11.07 -1.67 1.36
CA SER A 41 -9.73 -1.10 1.62
C SER A 41 -8.71 -1.94 0.87
N THR A 42 -7.68 -1.29 0.35
CA THR A 42 -6.58 -1.97 -0.33
C THR A 42 -5.50 -2.34 0.71
N PHE A 43 -4.35 -2.93 0.32
CA PHE A 43 -3.17 -3.14 1.23
C PHE A 43 -1.91 -2.27 0.98
N SER A 44 -1.77 -1.60 -0.17
CA SER A 44 -0.69 -0.61 -0.50
C SER A 44 -0.45 0.56 0.51
N THR A 45 0.69 1.24 0.43
CA THR A 45 0.92 2.49 1.20
C THR A 45 0.34 3.72 0.52
N LYS A 46 0.06 3.70 -0.79
CA LYS A 46 -0.32 4.89 -1.59
C LYS A 46 -1.82 5.02 -1.89
N LYS A 47 -2.67 4.36 -1.11
CA LYS A 47 -4.09 4.09 -1.42
C LYS A 47 -4.97 5.32 -1.50
N ALA A 48 -4.66 6.29 -0.64
CA ALA A 48 -5.46 7.47 -0.43
C ALA A 48 -4.79 8.70 -1.04
N ALA A 49 -3.82 8.54 -1.95
CA ALA A 49 -3.00 9.63 -2.48
C ALA A 49 -3.81 10.83 -3.00
N ILE A 50 -4.98 10.59 -3.62
CA ILE A 50 -5.87 11.66 -4.09
C ILE A 50 -6.47 12.45 -2.91
N VAL A 51 -6.97 11.74 -1.90
CA VAL A 51 -7.53 12.34 -0.69
C VAL A 51 -6.42 13.04 0.11
N GLU A 52 -5.27 12.40 0.30
CA GLU A 52 -4.10 12.98 0.96
C GLU A 52 -3.62 14.25 0.27
N ARG A 53 -3.57 14.27 -1.07
CA ARG A 53 -3.21 15.46 -1.84
C ARG A 53 -4.18 16.60 -1.60
N THR A 54 -5.47 16.29 -1.52
CA THR A 54 -6.55 17.25 -1.24
C THR A 54 -6.44 17.78 0.19
N ILE A 55 -6.30 16.90 1.18
CA ILE A 55 -6.08 17.25 2.59
C ILE A 55 -4.85 18.15 2.73
N ARG A 56 -3.75 17.81 2.07
CA ARG A 56 -2.53 18.64 2.08
C ARG A 56 -2.81 20.05 1.57
N THR A 57 -3.51 20.19 0.44
CA THR A 57 -3.88 21.51 -0.11
C THR A 57 -4.74 22.32 0.86
N LEU A 58 -5.79 21.70 1.41
CA LEU A 58 -6.68 22.36 2.37
C LEU A 58 -5.92 22.79 3.63
N LYS A 59 -5.10 21.90 4.20
CA LYS A 59 -4.24 22.23 5.35
C LYS A 59 -3.30 23.39 5.01
N THR A 60 -2.65 23.41 3.85
CA THR A 60 -1.79 24.54 3.47
C THR A 60 -2.55 25.87 3.45
N TRP A 61 -3.81 25.89 3.01
CA TRP A 61 -4.59 27.13 3.02
C TRP A 61 -5.07 27.51 4.41
N ILE A 62 -5.50 26.54 5.22
CA ILE A 62 -5.86 26.74 6.63
C ILE A 62 -4.68 27.34 7.41
N TYR A 63 -3.47 26.79 7.25
CA TYR A 63 -2.29 27.29 7.96
C TYR A 63 -1.90 28.71 7.54
N LYS A 64 -2.15 29.11 6.29
CA LYS A 64 -1.96 30.51 5.87
C LYS A 64 -2.93 31.45 6.59
N GLU A 65 -4.19 31.05 6.74
CA GLU A 65 -5.18 31.82 7.51
C GLU A 65 -4.82 31.88 9.00
N PHE A 66 -4.28 30.80 9.58
CA PHE A 66 -3.79 30.82 10.96
C PHE A 66 -2.69 31.86 11.18
N SER A 67 -1.69 31.89 10.28
CA SER A 67 -0.63 32.90 10.33
C SER A 67 -1.15 34.32 10.17
N ALA A 68 -2.14 34.54 9.30
CA ALA A 68 -2.72 35.86 9.08
C ALA A 68 -3.58 36.37 10.25
N ARG A 69 -4.25 35.47 10.98
CA ARG A 69 -5.19 35.81 12.06
C ARG A 69 -4.58 35.77 13.46
N GLY A 70 -3.45 35.10 13.62
CA GLY A 70 -2.82 34.88 14.93
C GLY A 70 -3.56 33.89 15.83
N ASN A 71 -4.48 33.07 15.30
CA ASN A 71 -5.16 32.03 16.06
C ASN A 71 -5.43 30.77 15.21
N TYR A 72 -5.73 29.67 15.88
CA TYR A 72 -5.93 28.34 15.27
C TYR A 72 -7.41 27.96 15.07
N VAL A 73 -8.34 28.93 15.15
CA VAL A 73 -9.77 28.67 14.96
C VAL A 73 -10.06 28.45 13.48
N TRP A 74 -10.34 27.20 13.10
CA TRP A 74 -10.55 26.81 11.69
C TRP A 74 -12.01 26.67 11.27
N ILE A 75 -12.94 26.59 12.23
CA ILE A 75 -14.36 26.30 11.96
C ILE A 75 -14.96 27.38 11.06
N ASP A 76 -14.67 28.65 11.36
CA ASP A 76 -15.26 29.80 10.65
C ASP A 76 -14.66 30.02 9.25
N ILE A 77 -13.42 29.57 9.04
CA ILE A 77 -12.70 29.73 7.76
C ILE A 77 -12.92 28.59 6.79
N LEU A 78 -13.25 27.40 7.32
CA LEU A 78 -13.35 26.20 6.51
C LEU A 78 -14.37 26.34 5.36
N PRO A 79 -15.59 26.91 5.55
CA PRO A 79 -16.53 27.10 4.45
C PRO A 79 -15.96 27.97 3.32
N LYS A 80 -15.25 29.04 3.65
CA LYS A 80 -14.60 29.94 2.67
C LYS A 80 -13.49 29.20 1.91
N ILE A 81 -12.66 28.44 2.60
CA ILE A 81 -11.58 27.64 2.01
C ILE A 81 -12.13 26.57 1.05
N ILE A 82 -13.19 25.85 1.46
CA ILE A 82 -13.84 24.83 0.63
C ILE A 82 -14.45 25.48 -0.62
N SER A 83 -15.16 26.60 -0.47
CA SER A 83 -15.72 27.35 -1.60
C SER A 83 -14.64 27.76 -2.59
N SER A 84 -13.53 28.32 -2.11
CA SER A 84 -12.38 28.68 -2.95
C SER A 84 -11.76 27.48 -3.67
N TYR A 85 -11.67 26.32 -3.00
CA TYR A 85 -11.12 25.11 -3.60
C TYR A 85 -12.02 24.60 -4.73
N ASN A 86 -13.33 24.50 -4.48
CA ASN A 86 -14.29 23.99 -5.44
C ASN A 86 -14.47 24.89 -6.68
N ASN A 87 -14.20 26.20 -6.54
CA ASN A 87 -14.30 27.18 -7.62
C ASN A 87 -12.99 27.44 -8.37
N ARG A 88 -11.87 26.83 -7.97
CA ARG A 88 -10.57 27.05 -8.60
C ARG A 88 -10.33 26.06 -9.73
N VAL A 89 -9.89 26.55 -10.89
CA VAL A 89 -9.44 25.70 -12.00
C VAL A 89 -8.15 24.99 -11.60
N HIS A 90 -8.15 23.66 -11.68
CA HIS A 90 -6.97 22.85 -11.40
C HIS A 90 -6.14 22.63 -12.67
N ARG A 91 -4.83 22.88 -12.61
CA ARG A 91 -3.92 22.77 -13.78
C ARG A 91 -3.99 21.41 -14.49
N THR A 92 -4.07 20.31 -13.74
CA THR A 92 -4.07 18.95 -14.31
C THR A 92 -5.35 18.62 -15.07
N THR A 93 -6.50 19.09 -14.58
CA THR A 93 -7.80 18.79 -15.18
C THR A 93 -8.31 19.91 -16.10
N GLY A 94 -7.77 21.12 -15.98
CA GLY A 94 -8.25 22.29 -16.72
C GLY A 94 -9.65 22.75 -16.30
N MET A 95 -10.22 22.21 -15.22
CA MET A 95 -11.59 22.50 -14.78
C MET A 95 -11.70 22.74 -13.28
N LYS A 96 -12.78 23.40 -12.86
CA LYS A 96 -13.13 23.57 -11.45
C LYS A 96 -13.79 22.29 -10.92
N PRO A 97 -13.50 21.86 -9.67
CA PRO A 97 -14.16 20.70 -9.09
C PRO A 97 -15.70 20.78 -9.09
N ILE A 98 -16.28 21.97 -8.91
CA ILE A 98 -17.75 22.15 -8.89
C ILE A 98 -18.41 21.93 -10.27
N ASP A 99 -17.66 22.11 -11.35
CA ASP A 99 -18.16 21.96 -12.72
C ASP A 99 -18.05 20.50 -13.24
N VAL A 100 -17.52 19.58 -12.41
CA VAL A 100 -17.32 18.18 -12.79
C VAL A 100 -18.68 17.46 -12.85
N LYS A 101 -19.09 17.09 -14.06
CA LYS A 101 -20.28 16.27 -14.35
C LYS A 101 -19.88 14.93 -14.96
N PRO A 102 -20.73 13.89 -14.91
CA PRO A 102 -20.45 12.59 -15.55
C PRO A 102 -20.06 12.71 -17.03
N SER A 103 -20.66 13.65 -17.77
CA SER A 103 -20.36 13.96 -19.17
C SER A 103 -18.99 14.60 -19.39
N THR A 104 -18.48 15.30 -18.38
CA THR A 104 -17.23 16.07 -18.40
C THR A 104 -16.12 15.35 -17.65
N VAL A 105 -16.36 14.13 -17.17
CA VAL A 105 -15.32 13.27 -16.60
C VAL A 105 -14.27 13.08 -17.69
N LEU A 106 -13.17 13.80 -17.51
CA LEU A 106 -12.08 13.80 -18.47
C LEU A 106 -11.62 12.36 -18.70
N LYS A 107 -11.51 11.98 -19.97
CA LYS A 107 -10.80 10.75 -20.40
C LYS A 107 -9.29 10.82 -20.09
N VAL A 108 -8.84 11.69 -19.18
CA VAL A 108 -7.46 11.82 -18.70
C VAL A 108 -6.91 10.48 -18.20
N TYR A 109 -7.78 9.58 -17.74
CA TYR A 109 -7.41 8.24 -17.28
C TYR A 109 -7.75 7.11 -18.26
N ASN A 110 -8.23 7.42 -19.46
CA ASN A 110 -8.55 6.42 -20.47
C ASN A 110 -7.27 6.04 -21.23
N HIS A 111 -6.29 5.51 -20.51
CA HIS A 111 -5.10 4.92 -21.14
C HIS A 111 -5.51 3.58 -21.78
N PRO A 112 -5.07 3.31 -23.02
CA PRO A 112 -5.31 2.01 -23.64
C PRO A 112 -4.82 0.91 -22.71
N LYS A 113 -5.70 -0.03 -22.39
CA LYS A 113 -5.39 -1.16 -21.52
C LYS A 113 -4.58 -2.18 -22.30
N VAL A 114 -3.28 -1.96 -22.43
CA VAL A 114 -2.38 -2.98 -22.96
C VAL A 114 -2.15 -4.00 -21.86
N ALA A 115 -2.67 -5.22 -22.04
CA ALA A 115 -2.35 -6.34 -21.17
C ALA A 115 -0.87 -6.71 -21.42
N LEU A 116 0.02 -6.15 -20.62
CA LEU A 116 1.44 -6.48 -20.68
C LEU A 116 1.64 -7.92 -20.24
N LYS A 117 2.53 -8.64 -20.94
CA LYS A 117 2.94 -9.98 -20.56
C LYS A 117 3.50 -9.95 -19.13
N PRO A 118 2.98 -10.76 -18.19
CA PRO A 118 3.50 -10.83 -16.84
C PRO A 118 5.00 -11.18 -16.82
N LYS A 119 5.79 -10.45 -16.02
CA LYS A 119 7.21 -10.71 -15.83
C LYS A 119 7.49 -11.95 -14.96
N PHE A 120 6.62 -12.22 -13.99
CA PHE A 120 6.78 -13.37 -13.08
C PHE A 120 5.70 -14.42 -13.34
N SER A 121 6.02 -15.67 -13.02
CA SER A 121 5.13 -16.82 -13.19
C SER A 121 4.81 -17.47 -11.85
N PHE A 122 3.77 -18.32 -11.84
CA PHE A 122 3.46 -19.17 -10.70
C PHE A 122 4.69 -19.98 -10.27
N GLY A 123 4.96 -20.04 -8.97
CA GLY A 123 6.09 -20.74 -8.38
C GLY A 123 7.40 -19.95 -8.32
N ASP A 124 7.48 -18.78 -8.96
CA ASP A 124 8.68 -17.94 -8.87
C ASP A 124 8.96 -17.48 -7.43
N ILE A 125 10.22 -17.56 -7.02
CA ILE A 125 10.67 -17.07 -5.71
C ILE A 125 11.17 -15.63 -5.85
N VAL A 126 10.56 -14.73 -5.10
CA VAL A 126 10.75 -13.28 -5.17
C VAL A 126 11.03 -12.68 -3.80
N ARG A 127 11.59 -11.47 -3.80
CA ARG A 127 11.73 -10.59 -2.64
C ARG A 127 10.81 -9.38 -2.83
N ILE A 128 10.30 -8.83 -1.74
CA ILE A 128 9.39 -7.67 -1.75
C ILE A 128 10.20 -6.39 -1.49
N SER A 129 9.89 -5.31 -2.19
CA SER A 129 10.55 -4.01 -1.98
C SER A 129 10.29 -3.49 -0.56
N LYS A 130 11.33 -3.01 0.11
CA LYS A 130 11.22 -2.36 1.41
C LYS A 130 10.69 -0.94 1.21
N PHE A 131 9.73 -0.55 2.04
CA PHE A 131 9.34 0.85 2.14
C PHE A 131 10.44 1.64 2.83
N LYS A 132 11.16 2.48 2.07
CA LYS A 132 12.18 3.37 2.62
C LYS A 132 11.57 4.70 3.02
N ASN A 133 11.84 5.14 4.25
CA ASN A 133 11.53 6.52 4.66
C ASN A 133 12.50 7.50 3.99
N ILE A 134 12.07 8.76 3.83
CA ILE A 134 12.80 9.82 3.12
C ILE A 134 14.22 10.03 3.68
N PHE A 135 14.44 9.76 4.97
CA PHE A 135 15.72 9.93 5.66
C PHE A 135 16.58 8.65 5.73
N GLN A 136 16.17 7.54 5.09
CA GLN A 136 16.96 6.31 5.13
C GLN A 136 18.14 6.36 4.16
N LYS A 137 19.29 5.83 4.62
CA LYS A 137 20.55 5.83 3.86
C LYS A 137 20.41 5.04 2.56
N GLY A 138 20.88 5.61 1.45
CA GLY A 138 20.73 5.06 0.09
C GLY A 138 21.37 3.68 -0.12
N PHE A 139 22.49 3.38 0.57
CA PHE A 139 23.21 2.11 0.45
C PHE A 139 22.52 0.92 1.13
N THR A 140 21.43 1.13 1.86
CA THR A 140 20.68 0.03 2.49
C THR A 140 19.94 -0.79 1.42
N ALA A 141 19.73 -2.08 1.67
CA ALA A 141 19.03 -2.95 0.72
C ALA A 141 17.60 -2.46 0.39
N ASN A 142 17.23 -2.47 -0.89
CA ASN A 142 15.91 -2.04 -1.37
C ASN A 142 14.83 -3.13 -1.25
N PHE A 143 15.20 -4.38 -1.02
CA PHE A 143 14.29 -5.53 -0.96
C PHE A 143 14.42 -6.29 0.35
N SER A 144 13.38 -7.05 0.71
CA SER A 144 13.28 -7.90 1.89
C SER A 144 14.40 -8.94 1.93
N THR A 145 14.85 -9.29 3.13
CA THR A 145 15.74 -10.45 3.33
C THR A 145 14.95 -11.76 3.26
N GLU A 146 13.66 -11.70 3.58
CA GLU A 146 12.69 -12.79 3.41
C GLU A 146 12.42 -13.08 1.92
N LEU A 147 12.17 -14.37 1.65
CA LEU A 147 11.81 -14.92 0.35
C LEU A 147 10.33 -15.26 0.35
N PHE A 148 9.69 -15.08 -0.80
CA PHE A 148 8.26 -15.33 -0.99
C PHE A 148 8.04 -16.04 -2.30
N LYS A 149 6.96 -16.82 -2.40
CA LYS A 149 6.61 -17.57 -3.61
C LYS A 149 5.36 -16.98 -4.26
N VAL A 150 5.40 -16.85 -5.58
CA VAL A 150 4.24 -16.40 -6.37
C VAL A 150 3.22 -17.53 -6.46
N ILE A 151 2.02 -17.31 -5.91
CA ILE A 151 0.91 -18.29 -5.93
C ILE A 151 -0.16 -17.95 -6.96
N LYS A 152 -0.23 -16.70 -7.42
CA LYS A 152 -1.21 -16.28 -8.42
C LYS A 152 -0.74 -15.06 -9.18
N VAL A 153 -0.97 -15.09 -10.50
CA VAL A 153 -0.78 -13.94 -11.38
C VAL A 153 -2.16 -13.42 -11.79
N ASN A 154 -2.49 -12.20 -11.36
CA ASN A 154 -3.71 -11.51 -11.75
C ASN A 154 -3.40 -10.63 -12.96
N ILE A 155 -3.95 -11.00 -14.13
CA ILE A 155 -3.80 -10.24 -15.37
C ILE A 155 -4.76 -9.03 -15.34
N THR A 156 -4.40 -8.05 -14.51
CA THR A 156 -5.03 -6.72 -14.43
C THR A 156 -4.16 -5.68 -15.14
N ASN A 157 -4.61 -4.44 -15.26
CA ASN A 157 -3.76 -3.34 -15.74
C ASN A 157 -3.54 -2.32 -14.60
N PRO A 158 -2.37 -2.31 -13.93
CA PRO A 158 -1.20 -3.17 -14.16
C PRO A 158 -1.35 -4.58 -13.58
N THR A 159 -0.54 -5.54 -14.04
CA THR A 159 -0.51 -6.93 -13.55
C THR A 159 -0.13 -6.96 -12.06
N THR A 160 -0.85 -7.77 -11.29
CA THR A 160 -0.58 -7.93 -9.85
C THR A 160 -0.35 -9.39 -9.48
N TYR A 161 0.39 -9.61 -8.40
CA TYR A 161 0.81 -10.93 -7.95
C TYR A 161 0.35 -11.18 -6.52
N ALA A 162 -0.21 -12.35 -6.24
CA ALA A 162 -0.43 -12.82 -4.87
C ALA A 162 0.73 -13.73 -4.46
N LEU A 163 1.17 -13.59 -3.22
CA LEU A 163 2.36 -14.25 -2.69
C LEU A 163 2.02 -15.08 -1.46
N GLU A 164 2.85 -16.08 -1.17
CA GLU A 164 2.92 -16.79 0.10
C GLU A 164 4.34 -16.73 0.67
N ASP A 165 4.48 -16.87 1.98
CA ASP A 165 5.78 -17.10 2.63
C ASP A 165 6.32 -18.51 2.33
N MET A 166 7.56 -18.78 2.71
CA MET A 166 8.18 -20.10 2.50
C MET A 166 7.58 -21.20 3.39
N GLN A 167 6.65 -20.86 4.30
CA GLN A 167 5.88 -21.79 5.13
C GLN A 167 4.47 -22.06 4.56
N GLY A 168 4.14 -21.49 3.40
CA GLY A 168 2.84 -21.66 2.73
C GLY A 168 1.72 -20.75 3.28
N GLN A 169 2.05 -19.73 4.07
CA GLN A 169 1.06 -18.75 4.53
C GLN A 169 0.89 -17.63 3.49
N PRO A 170 -0.35 -17.37 3.01
CA PRO A 170 -0.60 -16.33 2.03
C PRO A 170 -0.37 -14.94 2.64
N ILE A 171 0.31 -14.07 1.88
CA ILE A 171 0.51 -12.67 2.25
C ILE A 171 -0.73 -11.88 1.86
N LYS A 172 -1.23 -11.07 2.80
CA LYS A 172 -2.39 -10.20 2.55
C LYS A 172 -2.06 -9.13 1.50
N GLY A 173 -2.94 -9.02 0.51
CA GLY A 173 -2.84 -8.02 -0.56
C GLY A 173 -2.35 -8.60 -1.89
N CYS A 174 -2.08 -7.70 -2.83
CA CYS A 174 -1.45 -8.04 -4.10
C CYS A 174 -0.32 -7.04 -4.37
N PHE A 175 0.72 -7.52 -5.03
CA PHE A 175 1.95 -6.78 -5.27
C PHE A 175 2.08 -6.44 -6.75
N TYR A 176 2.59 -5.26 -7.04
CA TYR A 176 2.93 -4.88 -8.41
C TYR A 176 4.29 -5.43 -8.82
N GLU A 177 4.53 -5.49 -10.13
CA GLU A 177 5.78 -5.99 -10.68
C GLU A 177 7.02 -5.27 -10.14
N TRP A 178 6.98 -3.94 -10.01
CA TRP A 178 8.11 -3.14 -9.52
C TRP A 178 8.35 -3.31 -8.01
N GLU A 179 7.40 -3.88 -7.27
CA GLU A 179 7.55 -4.20 -5.85
C GLU A 179 8.25 -5.55 -5.66
N LEU A 180 8.52 -6.30 -6.73
CA LEU A 180 9.06 -7.65 -6.67
C LEU A 180 10.41 -7.78 -7.38
N LEU A 181 11.28 -8.58 -6.79
CA LEU A 181 12.57 -8.97 -7.37
C LEU A 181 12.73 -10.48 -7.32
N LYS A 182 12.82 -11.13 -8.48
CA LYS A 182 13.13 -12.57 -8.56
C LYS A 182 14.54 -12.84 -8.01
N THR A 183 14.65 -13.78 -7.09
CA THR A 183 15.93 -14.15 -6.49
C THR A 183 16.72 -15.06 -7.43
N LYS A 184 18.04 -14.87 -7.50
CA LYS A 184 18.96 -15.83 -8.15
C LYS A 184 19.27 -17.02 -7.23
N TYR A 185 19.08 -16.84 -5.92
CA TYR A 185 19.45 -17.79 -4.88
C TYR A 185 18.21 -18.08 -4.03
N PRO A 186 17.40 -19.08 -4.42
CA PRO A 186 16.16 -19.42 -3.71
C PRO A 186 16.39 -20.14 -2.39
N ASN A 187 17.56 -20.75 -2.20
CA ASN A 187 17.88 -21.57 -1.03
C ASN A 187 18.92 -20.90 -0.10
N VAL A 188 19.22 -19.62 -0.31
CA VAL A 188 20.25 -18.89 0.45
C VAL A 188 19.59 -17.88 1.38
N TYR A 189 19.90 -18.01 2.67
CA TYR A 189 19.41 -17.16 3.74
C TYR A 189 20.56 -16.47 4.46
N LEU A 190 20.38 -15.19 4.80
CA LEU A 190 21.38 -14.44 5.53
C LEU A 190 21.31 -14.79 7.02
N VAL A 191 22.45 -15.08 7.62
CA VAL A 191 22.54 -15.33 9.08
C VAL A 191 22.62 -13.97 9.80
N GLN A 192 21.78 -13.79 10.80
CA GLN A 192 21.85 -12.63 11.71
C GLN A 192 22.83 -12.91 12.85
N SER A 193 22.69 -14.07 13.50
CA SER A 193 23.59 -14.50 14.58
C SER A 193 23.58 -16.01 14.76
N ILE A 194 24.68 -16.55 15.29
CA ILE A 194 24.78 -17.94 15.73
C ILE A 194 24.46 -17.97 17.22
N LEU A 195 23.41 -18.69 17.59
CA LEU A 195 22.92 -18.76 18.96
C LEU A 195 23.56 -19.90 19.75
N LYS A 196 23.77 -21.06 19.12
CA LYS A 196 24.36 -22.25 19.74
C LYS A 196 25.25 -23.00 18.76
N LYS A 197 26.19 -23.77 19.30
CA LYS A 197 27.08 -24.69 18.56
C LYS A 197 27.01 -26.06 19.20
N LYS A 198 26.96 -27.12 18.39
CA LYS A 198 27.11 -28.50 18.87
C LYS A 198 27.90 -29.34 17.89
N LYS A 199 28.56 -30.38 18.39
CA LYS A 199 29.18 -31.43 17.57
C LYS A 199 28.29 -32.67 17.60
N LYS A 200 27.99 -33.26 16.45
CA LYS A 200 27.27 -34.54 16.32
C LYS A 200 27.89 -35.33 15.17
N ASN A 201 28.27 -36.59 15.39
CA ASN A 201 28.88 -37.48 14.39
C ASN A 201 30.02 -36.81 13.60
N ASN A 202 30.98 -36.23 14.31
CA ASN A 202 32.13 -35.48 13.77
C ASN A 202 31.79 -34.24 12.90
N LYS A 203 30.51 -33.86 12.79
CA LYS A 203 30.05 -32.65 12.10
C LYS A 203 29.75 -31.53 13.11
N THR A 204 30.12 -30.31 12.75
CA THR A 204 29.80 -29.11 13.55
C THR A 204 28.51 -28.49 13.03
N LEU A 205 27.52 -28.39 13.90
CA LEU A 205 26.22 -27.77 13.62
C LEU A 205 26.12 -26.43 14.35
N PHE A 206 25.56 -25.44 13.67
CA PHE A 206 25.24 -24.12 14.23
C PHE A 206 23.73 -23.91 14.28
N PHE A 207 23.23 -23.44 15.42
CA PHE A 207 21.84 -23.00 15.56
C PHE A 207 21.77 -21.52 15.22
N CYS A 208 21.16 -21.20 14.09
CA CYS A 208 21.23 -19.88 13.50
C CYS A 208 19.91 -19.12 13.71
N LYS A 209 20.06 -17.83 14.06
CA LYS A 209 19.02 -16.82 13.89
C LYS A 209 19.16 -16.25 12.48
N TRP A 210 18.14 -16.42 11.66
CA TRP A 210 18.12 -15.91 10.29
C TRP A 210 17.69 -14.43 10.24
N LEU A 211 18.33 -13.66 9.37
CA LEU A 211 18.11 -12.23 9.24
C LEU A 211 16.74 -11.93 8.61
N GLY A 212 15.88 -11.28 9.40
CA GLY A 212 14.53 -10.88 8.99
C GLY A 212 13.47 -11.97 9.11
N LEU A 213 13.80 -13.18 9.56
CA LEU A 213 12.81 -14.22 9.86
C LEU A 213 12.46 -14.23 11.36
N PRO A 214 11.28 -14.71 11.78
CA PRO A 214 10.94 -14.84 13.20
C PRO A 214 11.77 -15.92 13.90
N ALA A 215 11.84 -15.87 15.24
CA ALA A 215 12.64 -16.82 16.02
C ALA A 215 12.14 -18.27 15.93
N SER A 216 10.86 -18.46 15.60
CA SER A 216 10.26 -19.77 15.32
C SER A 216 10.90 -20.51 14.14
N GLN A 217 11.57 -19.79 13.24
CA GLN A 217 12.26 -20.37 12.08
C GLN A 217 13.76 -20.60 12.32
N ASN A 218 14.26 -20.38 13.54
CA ASN A 218 15.64 -20.69 13.86
C ASN A 218 15.89 -22.19 13.68
N SER A 219 16.99 -22.55 13.02
CA SER A 219 17.27 -23.94 12.67
C SER A 219 18.75 -24.27 12.80
N TRP A 220 19.04 -25.57 12.86
CA TRP A 220 20.41 -26.08 12.84
C TRP A 220 20.87 -26.25 11.40
N ILE A 221 22.03 -25.71 11.08
CA ILE A 221 22.68 -25.88 9.78
C ILE A 221 24.11 -26.40 9.96
N ASN A 222 24.63 -27.13 8.98
CA ASN A 222 26.00 -27.61 9.02
C ASN A 222 26.97 -26.44 8.78
N LYS A 223 28.11 -26.43 9.48
CA LYS A 223 29.18 -25.46 9.24
C LYS A 223 29.62 -25.47 7.76
N ALA A 224 29.56 -26.61 7.09
CA ALA A 224 29.93 -26.74 5.68
C ALA A 224 28.98 -26.03 4.70
N ASP A 225 27.75 -25.72 5.12
CA ASP A 225 26.74 -25.07 4.26
C ASP A 225 26.84 -23.54 4.34
N PHE A 226 27.75 -23.00 5.16
CA PHE A 226 28.08 -21.57 5.16
C PHE A 226 28.90 -21.27 3.91
N VAL A 227 28.39 -20.34 3.10
CA VAL A 227 29.08 -19.77 1.92
C VAL A 227 29.72 -18.46 2.30
#